data_AF-A0A5C7SD80-F1
#
_entry.id   AF-A0A5C7SD80-F1
#
_cell.length_a   1.000
_cell.length_b   1.000
_cell.length_c   1.000
_cell.angle_alpha   90.00
_cell.angle_beta   90.00
_cell.angle_gamma   90.00
#
_symmetry.space_group_name_H-M   'P 1'
#
loop_
_entity.id
_entity.type
_entity.pdbx_description
1 polymer ?
#
loop_
_entity_poly.entity_id
_entity_poly.type
_entity_poly.pdbx_seq_one_letter_code
_entity_poly.pdbx_strand_id
1 'polypeptide(L)'
;MTRKTAIIIGNGKLQRDLSDIVDNADFAMRFNEPKASIGMSGSRTDILMLAASSKPMQRRLTDPAFLTSATFRAAKEVVLAYHPDIIRKYHPKPN
;
A
#
# COMPACT_ATOMS: atom_id res chain seq x y z
N MET A 1 18.79 2.79 24.97
CA MET A 1 18.39 2.34 23.61
C MET A 1 17.65 3.49 22.93
N THR A 2 17.95 3.77 21.66
CA THR A 2 17.18 4.73 20.86
C THR A 2 15.80 4.14 20.54
N ARG A 3 14.74 4.95 20.68
CA ARG A 3 13.37 4.55 20.38
C ARG A 3 13.20 4.43 18.86
N LYS A 4 12.59 3.34 18.39
CA LYS A 4 12.20 3.16 16.98
C LYS A 4 10.75 3.58 16.75
N THR A 5 10.47 4.13 15.57
CA THR A 5 9.13 4.59 15.16
C THR A 5 8.63 3.81 13.94
N ALA A 6 7.46 3.20 14.09
CA ALA A 6 6.73 2.55 13.01
C ALA A 6 5.43 3.31 12.73
N ILE A 7 5.12 3.54 11.45
CA ILE A 7 3.91 4.24 11.01
C ILE A 7 3.09 3.35 10.07
N ILE A 8 1.79 3.26 10.35
CA ILE A 8 0.83 2.50 9.56
C ILE A 8 -0.10 3.51 8.87
N ILE A 9 -0.11 3.49 7.54
CA ILE A 9 -0.76 4.50 6.71
C ILE A 9 -1.99 3.88 6.06
N GLY A 10 -3.16 4.28 6.55
CA GLY A 10 -4.45 3.97 5.93
C GLY A 10 -4.75 4.85 4.71
N ASN A 11 -5.87 4.58 4.05
CA ASN A 11 -6.30 5.29 2.83
C ASN A 11 -7.28 6.44 3.08
N GLY A 12 -7.43 6.85 4.35
CA GLY A 12 -8.31 7.95 4.73
C GLY A 12 -7.78 9.31 4.28
N LYS A 13 -8.68 10.29 4.19
CA LYS A 13 -8.32 11.69 3.92
C LYS A 13 -7.48 12.23 5.08
N LEU A 14 -6.36 12.88 4.75
CA LEU A 14 -5.56 13.61 5.73
C LEU A 14 -6.03 15.06 5.82
N GLN A 15 -6.05 15.60 7.04
CA GLN A 15 -6.41 17.01 7.31
C GLN A 15 -5.19 17.94 7.29
N ARG A 16 -3.98 17.38 7.32
CA ARG A 16 -2.70 18.09 7.26
C ARG A 16 -1.64 17.22 6.62
N ASP A 17 -0.58 17.85 6.14
CA ASP A 17 0.59 17.14 5.63
C ASP A 17 1.32 16.45 6.78
N LEU A 18 1.64 15.17 6.59
CA LEU A 18 2.38 14.31 7.51
C LEU A 18 3.66 13.75 6.86
N SER A 19 4.06 14.28 5.70
CA SER A 19 5.15 13.72 4.90
C SER A 19 6.47 13.65 5.66
N ASP A 20 6.87 14.73 6.34
CA ASP A 20 8.10 14.75 7.13
C ASP A 20 8.08 13.72 8.27
N ILE A 21 6.93 13.49 8.89
CA ILE A 21 6.77 12.53 9.98
C ILE A 21 6.93 11.11 9.46
N VAL A 22 6.33 10.83 8.29
CA VAL A 22 6.40 9.51 7.65
C VAL A 22 7.80 9.20 7.15
N ASP A 23 8.44 10.16 6.48
CA ASP A 23 9.70 9.94 5.80
C ASP A 23 10.88 9.78 6.78
N ASN A 24 10.78 10.39 7.97
CA ASN A 24 11.74 10.24 9.07
C ASN A 24 11.48 9.03 9.98
N ALA A 25 10.44 8.24 9.77
CA ALA A 25 10.18 7.03 10.57
C ALA A 25 11.23 5.93 10.30
N ASP A 26 11.40 4.99 11.23
CA ASP A 26 12.23 3.79 11.00
C ASP A 26 11.53 2.78 10.08
N PHE A 27 10.19 2.80 10.07
CA PHE A 27 9.37 1.85 9.32
C PHE A 27 8.03 2.47 8.90
N ALA A 28 7.61 2.25 7.65
CA ALA A 28 6.31 2.66 7.12
C ALA A 28 5.60 1.53 6.39
N MET A 29 4.35 1.26 6.74
CA MET A 29 3.49 0.29 6.06
C MET A 29 2.28 0.99 5.44
N ARG A 30 1.97 0.66 4.19
CA ARG A 30 0.80 1.17 3.45
C ARG A 30 -0.12 0.03 3.03
N PHE A 31 -1.39 0.37 2.80
CA PHE A 31 -2.38 -0.56 2.26
C PHE A 31 -2.90 -0.08 0.91
N ASN A 32 -2.90 -0.95 -0.10
CA ASN A 32 -3.49 -0.65 -1.40
C ASN A 32 -2.86 0.61 -2.04
N GLU A 33 -3.65 1.66 -2.29
CA GLU A 33 -3.18 2.94 -2.80
C GLU A 33 -3.92 4.08 -2.09
N PRO A 34 -3.22 4.98 -1.39
CA PRO A 34 -3.84 6.10 -0.68
C PRO A 34 -4.23 7.22 -1.64
N LYS A 35 -5.29 7.01 -2.44
CA LYS A 35 -5.75 7.99 -3.43
C LYS A 35 -6.15 9.34 -2.83
N ALA A 36 -6.67 9.35 -1.60
CA ALA A 36 -7.16 10.54 -0.92
C ALA A 36 -6.08 11.34 -0.16
N SER A 37 -4.85 10.83 -0.10
CA SER A 37 -3.74 11.43 0.66
C SER A 37 -2.42 11.42 -0.11
N ILE A 38 -2.51 11.38 -1.44
CA ILE A 38 -1.36 11.54 -2.35
C ILE A 38 -0.68 12.87 -2.04
N GLY A 39 0.63 12.83 -1.83
CA GLY A 39 1.46 14.00 -1.56
C GLY A 39 1.43 14.53 -0.13
N MET A 40 0.55 14.02 0.74
CA MET A 40 0.42 14.48 2.15
C MET A 40 0.83 13.41 3.18
N SER A 41 1.20 12.22 2.71
CA SER A 41 1.52 11.06 3.55
C SER A 41 2.96 10.59 3.38
N GLY A 42 3.84 11.43 2.84
CA GLY A 42 5.24 11.07 2.58
C GLY A 42 5.40 10.05 1.46
N SER A 43 6.64 9.64 1.26
CA SER A 43 7.08 8.71 0.22
C SER A 43 7.57 7.37 0.76
N ARG A 44 8.05 7.32 2.02
CA ARG A 44 8.57 6.09 2.63
C ARG A 44 7.50 5.00 2.62
N THR A 45 7.90 3.84 2.12
CA THR A 45 7.07 2.63 2.05
C THR A 45 8.00 1.43 2.23
N ASP A 46 8.04 0.85 3.41
CA ASP A 46 8.80 -0.38 3.64
C ASP A 46 7.96 -1.59 3.20
N ILE A 47 6.70 -1.66 3.63
CA ILE A 47 5.74 -2.68 3.20
C ILE A 47 4.55 -2.03 2.49
N LEU A 48 4.22 -2.55 1.32
CA LEU A 48 2.97 -2.28 0.64
C LEU A 48 2.08 -3.52 0.68
N MET A 49 1.04 -3.50 1.53
CA MET A 49 0.07 -4.58 1.62
C MET A 49 -1.05 -4.38 0.61
N LEU A 50 -1.22 -5.33 -0.30
CA LEU A 50 -2.23 -5.29 -1.36
C LEU A 50 -3.29 -6.35 -1.13
N ALA A 51 -4.55 -5.94 -1.21
CA ALA A 51 -5.62 -6.90 -1.44
C ALA A 51 -5.45 -7.47 -2.86
N ALA A 52 -5.05 -8.75 -2.95
CA ALA A 52 -4.82 -9.48 -4.20
C ALA A 52 -6.10 -10.09 -4.79
N SER A 53 -7.26 -9.64 -4.32
CA SER A 53 -8.54 -10.17 -4.71
C SER A 53 -9.42 -9.09 -5.31
N SER A 54 -10.43 -9.53 -6.07
CA SER A 54 -11.51 -8.71 -6.62
C SER A 54 -11.09 -7.66 -7.66
N LYS A 55 -12.05 -6.81 -8.07
CA LYS A 55 -11.92 -5.78 -9.10
C LYS A 55 -10.73 -4.80 -8.91
N PRO A 56 -10.35 -4.39 -7.68
CA PRO A 56 -9.18 -3.54 -7.48
C PRO A 56 -7.87 -4.18 -7.96
N MET A 57 -7.68 -5.48 -7.75
CA MET A 57 -6.48 -6.15 -8.26
C MET A 57 -6.49 -6.23 -9.78
N GLN A 58 -7.64 -6.54 -10.39
CA GLN A 58 -7.79 -6.51 -11.84
C GLN A 58 -7.38 -5.15 -12.42
N ARG A 59 -7.88 -4.04 -11.83
CA ARG A 59 -7.50 -2.69 -12.27
C ARG A 59 -6.00 -2.44 -12.20
N ARG A 60 -5.32 -2.88 -11.14
CA ARG A 60 -3.85 -2.74 -10.99
C ARG A 60 -3.08 -3.54 -12.01
N LEU A 61 -3.57 -4.73 -12.38
CA LEU A 61 -2.94 -5.57 -13.40
C LEU A 61 -3.13 -5.00 -14.81
N THR A 62 -4.24 -4.29 -15.06
CA THR A 62 -4.54 -3.68 -16.37
C THR A 62 -4.00 -2.25 -16.51
N ASP A 63 -3.69 -1.58 -15.41
CA ASP A 63 -3.18 -0.20 -15.41
C ASP A 63 -1.64 -0.22 -15.34
N PRO A 64 -0.94 0.06 -16.44
CA PRO A 64 0.52 0.09 -16.44
C PRO A 64 1.10 1.17 -15.52
N ALA A 65 0.34 2.22 -15.21
CA ALA A 65 0.80 3.29 -14.33
C ALA A 65 0.97 2.83 -12.88
N PHE A 66 0.26 1.78 -12.46
CA PHE A 66 0.32 1.25 -11.09
C PHE A 66 1.74 0.84 -10.71
N LEU A 67 2.40 0.03 -11.55
CA LEU A 67 3.76 -0.46 -11.32
C LEU A 67 4.81 0.67 -11.33
N THR A 68 4.47 1.80 -11.95
CA THR A 68 5.32 2.98 -11.99
C THR A 68 4.98 4.02 -10.93
N SER A 69 3.95 3.79 -10.12
CA SER A 69 3.53 4.73 -9.07
C SER A 69 4.63 4.90 -8.02
N ALA A 70 4.73 6.10 -7.45
CA ALA A 70 5.74 6.40 -6.43
C ALA A 70 5.64 5.46 -5.22
N THR A 71 4.42 5.16 -4.77
CA THR A 71 4.18 4.23 -3.65
C THR A 71 4.64 2.81 -3.97
N PHE A 72 4.34 2.29 -5.16
CA PHE A 72 4.74 0.93 -5.54
C PHE A 72 6.27 0.84 -5.70
N ARG A 73 6.89 1.84 -6.34
CA ARG A 73 8.36 1.88 -6.52
C ARG A 73 9.13 2.09 -5.22
N ALA A 74 8.55 2.79 -4.25
CA ALA A 74 9.17 3.00 -2.95
C ALA A 74 9.12 1.75 -2.06
N ALA A 75 8.17 0.84 -2.30
CA ALA A 75 7.98 -0.37 -1.51
C ALA A 75 9.22 -1.28 -1.57
N LYS A 76 9.78 -1.62 -0.39
CA LYS A 76 10.83 -2.63 -0.29
C LYS A 76 10.26 -4.03 -0.42
N GLU A 77 9.07 -4.24 0.14
CA GLU A 77 8.34 -5.50 0.05
C GLU A 77 6.87 -5.24 -0.32
N VAL A 78 6.34 -6.09 -1.20
CA VAL A 78 4.92 -6.12 -1.55
C VAL A 78 4.33 -7.39 -0.97
N VAL A 79 3.35 -7.23 -0.07
CA VAL A 79 2.69 -8.34 0.59
C VAL A 79 1.28 -8.48 0.05
N LEU A 80 0.96 -9.66 -0.49
CA LEU A 80 -0.39 -10.00 -0.91
C LEU A 80 -1.17 -10.54 0.30
N ALA A 81 -2.26 -9.86 0.66
CA ALA A 81 -3.00 -10.16 1.89
C ALA A 81 -3.66 -11.55 1.91
N TYR A 82 -3.72 -12.24 0.76
CA TYR A 82 -4.32 -13.56 0.63
C TYR A 82 -3.32 -14.54 0.03
N HIS A 83 -3.23 -15.72 0.64
CA HIS A 83 -2.53 -16.85 0.02
C HIS A 83 -3.24 -17.27 -1.28
N PRO A 84 -2.52 -17.67 -2.33
CA PRO A 84 -3.13 -18.11 -3.59
C PRO A 84 -4.19 -19.21 -3.42
N ASP A 85 -4.00 -20.13 -2.46
CA ASP A 85 -5.00 -21.18 -2.19
C ASP A 85 -6.29 -20.64 -1.58
N ILE A 86 -6.21 -19.56 -0.78
CA ILE A 86 -7.41 -18.88 -0.27
C ILE A 86 -8.18 -18.27 -1.43
N ILE A 87 -7.46 -17.62 -2.35
CA ILE A 87 -8.06 -17.04 -3.57
C ILE A 87 -8.75 -18.15 -4.39
N ARG A 88 -8.04 -19.25 -4.65
CA ARG A 88 -8.55 -20.36 -5.48
C ARG A 88 -9.81 -21.00 -4.89
N LYS A 89 -9.88 -21.15 -3.56
CA LYS A 89 -10.93 -21.90 -2.88
C LYS A 89 -12.15 -21.05 -2.52
N TYR A 90 -11.94 -19.80 -2.11
CA TYR A 90 -12.98 -18.99 -1.47
C TYR A 90 -13.41 -17.76 -2.25
N HIS A 91 -12.62 -17.27 -3.22
CA HIS A 91 -12.98 -16.07 -3.94
C HIS A 91 -13.89 -16.36 -5.14
N PRO A 92 -14.82 -15.44 -5.48
CA PRO A 92 -15.60 -15.52 -6.70
C PRO A 92 -14.68 -15.63 -7.91
N LYS A 93 -14.95 -16.62 -8.78
CA LYS A 93 -14.24 -16.77 -10.05
C LYS A 93 -14.79 -15.77 -11.06
N PRO A 94 -13.97 -15.28 -12.00
CA PRO A 94 -14.48 -14.51 -13.13
C PRO A 94 -15.59 -15.31 -13.82
N ASN A 95 -16.68 -14.63 -14.21
CA ASN A 95 -17.69 -15.20 -15.09
C ASN A 95 -17.10 -15.45 -16.47
#